data_AF-A0A502JFN2-F1
#
_entry.id   AF-A0A502JFN2-F1
#
_cell.length_a   1.000
_cell.length_b   1.000
_cell.length_c   1.000
_cell.angle_alpha   90.00
_cell.angle_beta   90.00
_cell.angle_gamma   90.00
#
_symmetry.space_group_name_H-M   'P 1'
#
loop_
_entity.id
_entity.type
_entity.pdbx_description
1 polymer ?
#
loop_
_entity_poly.entity_id
_entity_poly.type
_entity_poly.pdbx_seq_one_letter_code
_entity_poly.pdbx_strand_id
1 'polypeptide(L)'
;RGLGDVYKRQYGNFNLDNSPINKYFTDDKLKEEQFNPATNQTEKTIQYISANFSQLEKRNPTEEQWEKMKKAKRTAHAWAPAFGATVLVTDNIRIYARYTETKRMPSIFEDTIGYSITELHPFYDRKPEHSKNIEIGYVQDLRGLLPNARRADIRLNYFHNLTKNVFDRDVNYEMKQFDKRMLSGLEFQTRYDQGNFFADLGIVYNLKNKFCDKNSAILDRGIWDYGRNVKKPRALPECVNGGNAEGYLKHTIAPKYSITANLGIRALDERLELGTRWLYHSQVKDSRAKSLRDAGFLGSTETNRWNPVLVVDAYASYKVNENLQLELVGTNITDRYYLDPLTRSSMPAPGRTIKLGFTAKF
;
A
#
# COMPACT_ATOMS: atom_id res chain seq x y z
N ARG A 1 23.40 10.40 -15.45
CA ARG A 1 23.94 11.72 -15.01
C ARG A 1 22.94 12.76 -15.47
N GLY A 2 22.01 13.19 -14.62
CA GLY A 2 20.88 14.02 -15.04
C GLY A 2 20.50 14.99 -13.94
N LEU A 3 20.58 16.30 -14.27
CA LEU A 3 19.88 17.47 -13.71
C LEU A 3 19.66 17.59 -12.18
N GLY A 4 20.36 16.81 -11.35
CA GLY A 4 20.17 16.79 -9.89
C GLY A 4 21.14 17.66 -9.09
N ASP A 5 22.17 18.21 -9.72
CA ASP A 5 23.34 18.76 -9.00
C ASP A 5 23.37 20.29 -8.90
N VAL A 6 22.40 21.02 -9.46
CA VAL A 6 22.46 22.51 -9.52
C VAL A 6 21.70 23.22 -8.38
N TYR A 7 20.92 22.50 -7.56
CA TYR A 7 20.02 23.16 -6.58
C TYR A 7 20.04 22.59 -5.16
N LYS A 8 21.19 22.07 -4.69
CA LYS A 8 21.34 21.66 -3.29
C LYS A 8 22.31 22.58 -2.55
N ARG A 9 21.80 23.40 -1.61
CA ARG A 9 22.63 23.82 -0.47
C ARG A 9 22.64 22.67 0.53
N GLN A 10 23.78 22.49 1.19
CA GLN A 10 24.17 21.33 1.98
C GLN A 10 23.21 20.96 3.14
N TYR A 11 22.22 21.81 3.44
CA TYR A 11 21.13 21.54 4.38
C TYR A 11 19.79 22.10 3.85
N GLY A 12 18.95 21.20 3.32
CA GLY A 12 17.51 21.16 3.62
C GLY A 12 16.53 22.22 3.11
N ASN A 13 16.93 23.41 2.66
CA ASN A 13 15.95 24.39 2.16
C ASN A 13 15.92 24.43 0.63
N PHE A 14 14.78 23.97 0.08
CA PHE A 14 14.45 24.12 -1.34
C PHE A 14 14.31 25.62 -1.64
N ASN A 15 15.22 26.19 -2.42
CA ASN A 15 15.09 27.58 -2.86
C ASN A 15 14.03 27.64 -3.97
N LEU A 16 12.80 28.02 -3.62
CA LEU A 16 11.71 28.20 -4.58
C LEU A 16 12.08 29.22 -5.65
N ASP A 17 12.77 30.31 -5.31
CA ASP A 17 13.05 31.42 -6.22
C ASP A 17 13.86 31.02 -7.47
N ASN A 18 14.71 30.01 -7.32
CA ASN A 18 15.58 29.53 -8.41
C ASN A 18 15.09 28.23 -9.06
N SER A 19 13.95 27.68 -8.62
CA SER A 19 13.39 26.47 -9.19
C SER A 19 12.68 26.79 -10.52
N PRO A 20 12.87 26.00 -11.59
CA PRO A 20 12.08 26.16 -12.82
C PRO A 20 10.57 26.02 -12.57
N ILE A 21 10.14 25.38 -11.48
CA ILE A 21 8.74 25.33 -11.02
C ILE A 21 8.19 26.72 -10.68
N ASN A 22 9.02 27.66 -10.20
CA ASN A 22 8.55 29.00 -9.83
C ASN A 22 8.07 29.79 -11.05
N LYS A 23 8.73 29.63 -12.21
CA LYS A 23 8.23 30.18 -13.49
C LYS A 23 6.84 29.68 -13.88
N TYR A 24 6.41 28.53 -13.36
CA TYR A 24 5.10 27.96 -13.65
C TYR A 24 4.04 28.29 -12.58
N PHE A 25 4.43 28.68 -11.37
CA PHE A 25 3.55 28.89 -10.21
C PHE A 25 3.89 30.16 -9.40
N THR A 26 4.24 31.27 -10.05
CA THR A 26 4.39 32.58 -9.38
C THR A 26 3.05 33.12 -8.88
N ASP A 27 3.08 33.95 -7.82
CA ASP A 27 1.94 34.75 -7.34
C ASP A 27 1.30 35.60 -8.46
N ASP A 28 2.08 35.96 -9.48
CA ASP A 28 1.63 36.71 -10.65
C ASP A 28 0.56 35.95 -11.46
N LYS A 29 0.64 34.61 -11.54
CA LYS A 29 -0.37 33.78 -12.22
C LYS A 29 -1.70 33.73 -11.47
N LEU A 30 -1.70 34.06 -10.18
CA LEU A 30 -2.93 34.26 -9.42
C LEU A 30 -3.50 35.68 -9.61
N LYS A 31 -2.89 36.56 -10.42
CA LYS A 31 -3.40 37.91 -10.68
C LYS A 31 -3.58 38.18 -12.17
N GLU A 32 -3.28 37.20 -13.03
CA GLU A 32 -3.48 37.30 -14.46
C GLU A 32 -4.98 37.29 -14.81
N GLU A 33 -5.46 38.44 -15.30
CA GLU A 33 -6.76 38.56 -15.95
C GLU A 33 -6.55 38.58 -17.46
N GLN A 34 -7.36 37.82 -18.19
CA GLN A 34 -7.29 37.72 -19.64
C GLN A 34 -8.64 38.08 -20.24
N PHE A 35 -8.63 38.88 -21.31
CA PHE A 35 -9.83 39.20 -22.06
C PHE A 35 -10.41 37.94 -22.71
N ASN A 36 -11.66 37.60 -22.36
CA ASN A 36 -12.42 36.51 -22.94
C ASN A 36 -13.30 37.06 -24.08
N PRO A 37 -13.01 36.74 -25.35
CA PRO A 37 -13.76 37.26 -26.49
C PRO A 37 -15.17 36.67 -26.61
N ALA A 38 -15.50 35.57 -25.93
CA ALA A 38 -16.84 34.99 -25.92
C ALA A 38 -17.80 35.73 -24.96
N THR A 39 -17.27 36.33 -23.90
CA THR A 39 -18.05 37.07 -22.89
C THR A 39 -17.80 38.58 -22.94
N ASN A 40 -16.84 39.04 -23.75
CA ASN A 40 -16.40 40.43 -23.90
C ASN A 40 -15.95 41.07 -22.57
N GLN A 41 -15.39 40.25 -21.67
CA GLN A 41 -14.98 40.66 -20.32
C GLN A 41 -13.56 40.19 -20.01
N THR A 42 -12.87 40.92 -19.14
CA THR A 42 -11.58 40.53 -18.59
C THR A 42 -11.82 39.56 -17.44
N GLU A 43 -11.38 38.31 -17.60
CA GLU A 43 -11.66 37.21 -16.68
C GLU A 43 -10.36 36.65 -16.07
N LYS A 44 -10.43 36.27 -14.80
CA LYS A 44 -9.32 35.60 -14.10
C LYS A 44 -9.06 34.24 -14.76
N THR A 45 -7.80 33.90 -15.01
CA THR A 45 -7.43 32.66 -15.72
C THR A 45 -6.45 31.83 -14.90
N ILE A 46 -6.70 30.52 -14.81
CA ILE A 46 -5.73 29.57 -14.25
C ILE A 46 -5.06 28.80 -15.37
N GLN A 47 -3.73 28.85 -15.39
CA GLN A 47 -2.91 28.05 -16.28
C GLN A 47 -2.44 26.79 -15.56
N TYR A 48 -2.68 25.61 -16.13
CA TYR A 48 -2.06 24.37 -15.69
C TYR A 48 -1.35 23.69 -16.86
N ILE A 49 -0.34 22.88 -16.53
CA ILE A 49 0.40 22.12 -17.53
C ILE A 49 -0.46 20.92 -17.92
N SER A 50 -0.77 20.79 -19.21
CA SER A 50 -1.47 19.64 -19.79
C SER A 50 -0.75 18.33 -19.46
N ALA A 51 -1.50 17.22 -19.50
CA ALA A 51 -1.01 15.87 -19.23
C ALA A 51 0.23 15.47 -20.08
N ASN A 52 0.43 16.09 -21.24
CA ASN A 52 1.57 15.83 -22.13
C ASN A 52 2.77 16.77 -21.89
N PHE A 53 2.79 17.53 -20.80
CA PHE A 53 3.85 18.48 -20.40
C PHE A 53 4.27 19.52 -21.46
N SER A 54 3.46 19.69 -22.51
CA SER A 54 3.82 20.41 -23.74
C SER A 54 2.88 21.56 -24.05
N GLN A 55 1.71 21.62 -23.42
CA GLN A 55 0.74 22.70 -23.57
C GLN A 55 0.30 23.24 -22.21
N LEU A 56 0.11 24.56 -22.13
CA LEU A 56 -0.56 25.22 -21.01
C LEU A 56 -2.05 25.25 -21.31
N GLU A 57 -2.85 24.52 -20.53
CA GLU A 57 -4.31 24.60 -20.60
C GLU A 57 -4.79 25.72 -19.68
N LYS A 58 -5.80 26.46 -20.17
CA LYS A 58 -6.38 27.61 -19.48
C LYS A 58 -7.80 27.28 -19.05
N ARG A 59 -8.12 27.59 -17.80
CA ARG A 59 -9.49 27.47 -17.28
C ARG A 59 -9.87 28.74 -16.54
N ASN A 60 -11.06 29.26 -16.86
CA ASN A 60 -11.57 30.50 -16.28
C ASN A 60 -12.48 30.13 -15.09
N PRO A 61 -12.05 30.36 -13.84
CA PRO A 61 -12.93 30.24 -12.68
C PRO A 61 -13.98 31.35 -12.65
N THR A 62 -15.16 30.99 -12.15
CA THR A 62 -16.12 31.98 -11.66
C THR A 62 -15.53 32.76 -10.47
N GLU A 63 -16.07 33.94 -10.19
CA GLU A 63 -15.62 34.76 -9.05
C GLU A 63 -15.73 34.01 -7.71
N GLU A 64 -16.78 33.21 -7.51
CA GLU A 64 -16.93 32.38 -6.31
C GLU A 64 -15.85 31.29 -6.22
N GLN A 65 -15.55 30.61 -7.35
CA GLN A 65 -14.49 29.60 -7.40
C GLN A 65 -13.13 30.23 -7.12
N TRP A 66 -12.90 31.44 -7.65
CA TRP A 66 -11.71 32.23 -7.42
C TRP A 66 -11.48 32.56 -5.94
N GLU A 67 -12.51 33.08 -5.28
CA GLU A 67 -12.45 33.38 -3.84
C GLU A 67 -12.23 32.12 -3.00
N LYS A 68 -12.82 30.98 -3.39
CA LYS A 68 -12.57 29.68 -2.74
C LYS A 68 -11.13 29.22 -2.89
N MET A 69 -10.52 29.40 -4.07
CA MET A 69 -9.13 29.03 -4.31
C MET A 69 -8.16 29.89 -3.48
N LYS A 70 -8.39 31.21 -3.41
CA LYS A 70 -7.56 32.12 -2.59
C LYS A 70 -7.57 31.75 -1.10
N LYS A 71 -8.69 31.25 -0.58
CA LYS A 71 -8.79 30.89 0.84
C LYS A 71 -7.95 29.66 1.21
N ALA A 72 -7.58 28.80 0.25
CA ALA A 72 -6.80 27.56 0.43
C ALA A 72 -7.23 26.66 1.61
N LYS A 73 -8.43 26.88 2.15
CA LYS A 73 -8.95 26.22 3.35
C LYS A 73 -9.96 25.18 2.92
N ARG A 74 -9.67 23.93 3.23
CA ARG A 74 -10.54 22.80 2.95
C ARG A 74 -10.97 22.15 4.25
N THR A 75 -12.25 21.89 4.36
CA THR A 75 -12.85 21.23 5.53
C THR A 75 -13.73 20.12 5.03
N ALA A 76 -13.50 18.91 5.52
CA ALA A 76 -14.32 17.74 5.23
C ALA A 76 -14.64 17.03 6.53
N HIS A 77 -15.81 16.40 6.59
CA HIS A 77 -16.25 15.62 7.73
C HIS A 77 -16.79 14.29 7.23
N ALA A 78 -16.66 13.25 8.05
CA ALA A 78 -17.23 11.96 7.71
C ALA A 78 -17.53 11.15 8.96
N TRP A 79 -18.59 10.36 8.88
CA TRP A 79 -18.94 9.35 9.89
C TRP A 79 -18.56 7.96 9.38
N ALA A 80 -18.03 7.13 10.28
CA ALA A 80 -17.51 5.79 9.99
C ALA A 80 -17.91 4.82 11.12
N PRO A 81 -18.99 4.03 10.95
CA PRO A 81 -19.46 3.09 11.96
C PRO A 81 -18.55 1.85 12.09
N ALA A 82 -18.62 1.22 13.25
CA ALA A 82 -18.02 -0.08 13.50
C ALA A 82 -18.98 -0.94 14.34
N PHE A 83 -19.13 -2.20 13.95
CA PHE A 83 -19.92 -3.20 14.66
C PHE A 83 -19.09 -4.46 14.88
N GLY A 84 -19.28 -5.11 16.02
CA GLY A 84 -18.61 -6.37 16.31
C GLY A 84 -19.47 -7.23 17.23
N ALA A 85 -19.51 -8.52 16.95
CA ALA A 85 -20.17 -9.50 17.79
C ALA A 85 -19.18 -10.66 18.03
N THR A 86 -19.16 -11.16 19.26
CA THR A 86 -18.33 -12.30 19.65
C THR A 86 -19.20 -13.27 20.42
N VAL A 87 -19.17 -14.54 20.03
CA VAL A 87 -19.88 -15.64 20.67
C VAL A 87 -18.83 -16.57 21.29
N LEU A 88 -18.96 -16.79 22.59
CA LEU A 88 -18.22 -17.81 23.32
C LEU A 88 -19.04 -19.09 23.25
N VAL A 89 -18.67 -20.02 22.37
CA VAL A 89 -19.42 -21.27 22.15
C VAL A 89 -19.18 -22.22 23.32
N THR A 90 -17.93 -22.27 23.79
CA THR A 90 -17.48 -22.96 25.01
C THR A 90 -16.37 -22.14 25.65
N ASP A 91 -15.84 -22.57 26.80
CA ASP A 91 -14.67 -21.94 27.43
C ASP A 91 -13.43 -21.92 26.52
N ASN A 92 -13.37 -22.84 25.56
CA ASN A 92 -12.23 -23.02 24.66
C ASN A 92 -12.48 -22.53 23.23
N ILE A 93 -13.73 -22.18 22.87
CA ILE A 93 -14.09 -21.83 21.48
C ILE A 93 -14.74 -20.45 21.44
N ARG A 94 -14.16 -19.58 20.61
CA ARG A 94 -14.66 -18.24 20.36
C ARG A 94 -14.79 -17.98 18.87
N ILE A 95 -15.95 -17.50 18.47
CA ILE A 95 -16.23 -17.04 17.11
C ILE A 95 -16.53 -15.56 17.18
N TYR A 96 -16.01 -14.77 16.25
CA TYR A 96 -16.35 -13.37 16.16
C TYR A 96 -16.57 -12.94 14.72
N ALA A 97 -17.38 -11.89 14.56
CA ALA A 97 -17.54 -11.18 13.32
C ALA A 97 -17.42 -9.69 13.60
N ARG A 98 -16.71 -8.98 12.71
CA ARG A 98 -16.49 -7.54 12.81
C ARG A 98 -16.73 -6.88 11.47
N TYR A 99 -17.42 -5.75 11.52
CA TYR A 99 -17.58 -4.81 10.43
C TYR A 99 -16.99 -3.46 10.83
N THR A 100 -16.09 -2.89 10.03
CA THR A 100 -15.59 -1.52 10.26
C THR A 100 -15.60 -0.71 8.99
N GLU A 101 -16.00 0.55 9.11
CA GLU A 101 -15.74 1.54 8.09
C GLU A 101 -14.58 2.46 8.51
N THR A 102 -13.81 2.92 7.53
CA THR A 102 -12.80 3.96 7.72
C THR A 102 -12.86 4.89 6.53
N LYS A 103 -12.79 6.20 6.80
CA LYS A 103 -12.77 7.22 5.75
C LYS A 103 -11.49 8.04 5.85
N ARG A 104 -10.74 8.10 4.76
CA ARG A 104 -9.53 8.92 4.66
C ARG A 104 -9.82 10.12 3.78
N MET A 105 -9.68 11.31 4.34
CA MET A 105 -9.80 12.55 3.58
C MET A 105 -8.66 12.66 2.55
N PRO A 106 -8.89 13.32 1.41
CA PRO A 106 -7.82 13.64 0.48
C PRO A 106 -6.67 14.34 1.21
N SER A 107 -5.45 13.89 0.97
CA SER A 107 -4.26 14.55 1.50
C SER A 107 -4.01 15.88 0.79
N ILE A 108 -3.18 16.74 1.37
CA ILE A 108 -2.70 17.96 0.70
C ILE A 108 -2.09 17.58 -0.66
N PHE A 109 -1.20 16.57 -0.68
CA PHE A 109 -0.57 16.12 -1.92
C PHE A 109 -1.59 15.72 -2.97
N GLU A 110 -2.64 14.96 -2.61
CA GLU A 110 -3.66 14.59 -3.58
C GLU A 110 -4.43 15.82 -4.03
N ASP A 111 -4.84 16.71 -3.13
CA ASP A 111 -5.86 17.70 -3.44
C ASP A 111 -5.28 19.08 -3.89
N THR A 112 -3.99 19.36 -3.74
CA THR A 112 -3.36 20.63 -4.17
C THR A 112 -2.64 20.54 -5.52
N ILE A 113 -2.36 21.70 -6.13
CA ILE A 113 -1.54 21.77 -7.36
C ILE A 113 -0.19 21.09 -7.14
N GLY A 114 0.28 20.32 -8.12
CA GLY A 114 1.58 19.67 -8.03
C GLY A 114 1.93 18.89 -9.30
N TYR A 115 3.12 18.26 -9.31
CA TYR A 115 3.64 17.53 -10.46
C TYR A 115 2.68 16.46 -11.03
N SER A 116 1.86 15.86 -10.17
CA SER A 116 0.94 14.77 -10.55
C SER A 116 -0.54 15.17 -10.45
N ILE A 117 -0.88 16.45 -10.37
CA ILE A 117 -2.28 16.93 -10.32
C ILE A 117 -2.46 18.13 -11.23
N THR A 118 -3.34 17.98 -12.22
CA THR A 118 -3.69 19.03 -13.17
C THR A 118 -5.09 19.60 -12.88
N GLU A 119 -5.99 18.80 -12.29
CA GLU A 119 -7.32 19.25 -11.87
C GLU A 119 -7.35 19.79 -10.43
N LEU A 120 -7.74 21.07 -10.32
CA LEU A 120 -7.79 21.83 -9.07
C LEU A 120 -9.16 21.82 -8.42
N HIS A 121 -9.20 21.80 -7.10
CA HIS A 121 -10.37 22.26 -6.35
C HIS A 121 -10.56 23.78 -6.56
N PRO A 122 -11.78 24.29 -6.83
CA PRO A 122 -13.08 23.63 -6.76
C PRO A 122 -13.60 23.06 -8.10
N PHE A 123 -12.78 23.00 -9.15
CA PHE A 123 -13.22 22.43 -10.43
C PHE A 123 -13.44 20.92 -10.38
N TYR A 124 -12.78 20.27 -9.43
CA TYR A 124 -12.92 18.86 -9.13
C TYR A 124 -12.99 18.66 -7.62
N ASP A 125 -14.08 18.07 -7.13
CA ASP A 125 -14.25 17.77 -5.71
C ASP A 125 -13.89 16.30 -5.44
N ARG A 126 -13.06 16.10 -4.43
CA ARG A 126 -12.50 14.79 -4.11
C ARG A 126 -13.26 14.18 -2.95
N LYS A 127 -13.76 12.97 -3.16
CA LYS A 127 -14.45 12.22 -2.13
C LYS A 127 -13.43 11.63 -1.14
N PRO A 128 -13.80 11.42 0.13
CA PRO A 128 -12.99 10.60 1.00
C PRO A 128 -12.88 9.16 0.45
N GLU A 129 -11.70 8.57 0.55
CA GLU A 129 -11.54 7.13 0.40
C GLU A 129 -12.35 6.43 1.47
N HIS A 130 -13.17 5.45 1.09
CA HIS A 130 -14.07 4.77 2.01
C HIS A 130 -13.79 3.28 2.05
N SER A 131 -13.08 2.85 3.08
CA SER A 131 -12.78 1.44 3.36
C SER A 131 -13.90 0.82 4.18
N LYS A 132 -14.37 -0.36 3.76
CA LYS A 132 -15.30 -1.24 4.47
C LYS A 132 -14.62 -2.58 4.67
N ASN A 133 -14.51 -3.01 5.92
CA ASN A 133 -13.86 -4.25 6.30
C ASN A 133 -14.88 -5.18 6.92
N ILE A 134 -14.87 -6.43 6.47
CA ILE A 134 -15.54 -7.55 7.13
C ILE A 134 -14.45 -8.52 7.55
N GLU A 135 -14.48 -8.92 8.82
CA GLU A 135 -13.61 -9.94 9.37
C GLU A 135 -14.45 -10.96 10.12
N ILE A 136 -14.24 -12.24 9.82
CA ILE A 136 -14.87 -13.35 10.52
C ILE A 136 -13.74 -14.22 11.05
N GLY A 137 -13.72 -14.47 12.36
CA GLY A 137 -12.66 -15.22 12.98
C GLY A 137 -13.16 -16.33 13.90
N TYR A 138 -12.36 -17.38 13.95
CA TYR A 138 -12.49 -18.53 14.82
C TYR A 138 -11.22 -18.63 15.68
N VAL A 139 -11.38 -18.80 16.98
CA VAL A 139 -10.30 -18.97 17.93
C VAL A 139 -10.58 -20.20 18.78
N GLN A 140 -9.58 -21.06 18.89
CA GLN A 140 -9.63 -22.26 19.72
C GLN A 140 -8.46 -22.26 20.69
N ASP A 141 -8.78 -22.40 21.97
CA ASP A 141 -7.83 -22.74 23.03
C ASP A 141 -7.66 -24.27 23.06
N LEU A 142 -6.41 -24.71 22.99
CA LEU A 142 -6.01 -26.11 22.96
C LEU A 142 -5.41 -26.57 24.29
N ARG A 143 -5.33 -25.71 25.32
CA ARG A 143 -4.78 -26.07 26.65
C ARG A 143 -5.51 -27.24 27.30
N GLY A 144 -6.82 -27.39 27.06
CA GLY A 144 -7.58 -28.55 27.51
C GLY A 144 -7.14 -29.89 26.89
N LEU A 145 -6.56 -29.86 25.68
CA LEU A 145 -6.03 -31.05 24.98
C LEU A 145 -4.53 -31.25 25.25
N LEU A 146 -3.83 -30.16 25.58
CA LEU A 146 -2.39 -30.10 25.82
C LEU A 146 -2.14 -29.57 27.25
N PRO A 147 -2.43 -30.36 28.30
CA PRO A 147 -2.44 -29.87 29.68
C PRO A 147 -1.08 -29.40 30.19
N ASN A 148 0.01 -29.87 29.58
CA ASN A 148 1.37 -29.43 29.90
C ASN A 148 1.74 -28.09 29.23
N ALA A 149 0.93 -27.60 28.29
CA ALA A 149 1.20 -26.36 27.59
C ALA A 149 0.76 -25.15 28.42
N ARG A 150 1.68 -24.19 28.60
CA ARG A 150 1.38 -22.87 29.18
C ARG A 150 0.49 -22.06 28.25
N ARG A 151 0.70 -22.21 26.94
CA ARG A 151 -0.13 -21.60 25.87
C ARG A 151 -0.25 -22.58 24.72
N ALA A 152 -1.46 -22.74 24.21
CA ALA A 152 -1.73 -23.48 22.99
C ALA A 152 -3.02 -22.92 22.39
N ASP A 153 -2.92 -22.13 21.34
CA ASP A 153 -4.09 -21.55 20.68
C ASP A 153 -3.92 -21.48 19.17
N ILE A 154 -5.04 -21.66 18.46
CA ILE A 154 -5.13 -21.44 17.02
C ILE A 154 -6.17 -20.36 16.73
N ARG A 155 -5.91 -19.58 15.69
CA ARG A 155 -6.82 -18.57 15.16
C ARG A 155 -6.88 -18.66 13.65
N LEU A 156 -8.09 -18.70 13.12
CA LEU A 156 -8.38 -18.64 11.69
C LEU A 156 -9.26 -17.43 11.42
N ASN A 157 -8.83 -16.54 10.53
CA ASN A 157 -9.60 -15.38 10.13
C ASN A 157 -9.83 -15.39 8.62
N TYR A 158 -11.03 -14.98 8.20
CA TYR A 158 -11.29 -14.51 6.86
C TYR A 158 -11.44 -12.99 6.89
N PHE A 159 -10.75 -12.28 5.99
CA PHE A 159 -10.89 -10.85 5.84
C PHE A 159 -11.36 -10.49 4.43
N HIS A 160 -12.21 -9.46 4.35
CA HIS A 160 -12.63 -8.82 3.12
C HIS A 160 -12.62 -7.31 3.30
N ASN A 161 -11.71 -6.63 2.60
CA ASN A 161 -11.56 -5.19 2.55
C ASN A 161 -12.02 -4.68 1.18
N LEU A 162 -12.94 -3.72 1.20
CA LEU A 162 -13.39 -2.96 0.03
C LEU A 162 -13.11 -1.49 0.28
N THR A 163 -12.18 -0.90 -0.46
CA THR A 163 -11.94 0.56 -0.45
C THR A 163 -12.57 1.16 -1.69
N LYS A 164 -13.46 2.14 -1.51
CA LYS A 164 -14.05 2.94 -2.58
C LYS A 164 -13.36 4.30 -2.72
N ASN A 165 -13.48 4.92 -3.89
CA ASN A 165 -12.89 6.22 -4.24
C ASN A 165 -11.37 6.24 -4.05
N VAL A 166 -10.70 5.14 -4.42
CA VAL A 166 -9.27 4.91 -4.19
C VAL A 166 -8.44 5.90 -4.99
N PHE A 167 -7.49 6.56 -4.33
CA PHE A 167 -6.50 7.39 -4.98
C PHE A 167 -5.39 6.53 -5.58
N ASP A 168 -5.15 6.70 -6.87
CA ASP A 168 -3.94 6.25 -7.54
C ASP A 168 -3.69 7.14 -8.75
N ARG A 169 -2.57 6.95 -9.46
CA ARG A 169 -2.31 7.68 -10.70
C ARG A 169 -2.92 6.98 -11.90
N ASP A 170 -3.40 7.76 -12.87
CA ASP A 170 -3.84 7.27 -14.17
C ASP A 170 -2.66 6.98 -15.11
N VAL A 171 -2.96 6.70 -16.39
CA VAL A 171 -1.94 6.45 -17.43
C VAL A 171 -1.07 7.65 -17.78
N ASN A 172 -1.51 8.86 -17.44
CA ASN A 172 -0.78 10.11 -17.66
C ASN A 172 -0.02 10.56 -16.41
N TYR A 173 0.11 9.69 -15.40
CA TYR A 173 0.70 9.99 -14.10
C TYR A 173 -0.07 11.03 -13.28
N GLU A 174 -1.34 11.28 -13.61
CA GLU A 174 -2.20 12.18 -12.86
C GLU A 174 -2.92 11.43 -11.73
N MET A 175 -2.88 11.98 -10.51
CA MET A 175 -3.60 11.45 -9.36
C MET A 175 -5.11 11.61 -9.58
N LYS A 176 -5.82 10.48 -9.66
CA LYS A 176 -7.27 10.42 -9.84
C LYS A 176 -7.90 9.57 -8.74
N GLN A 177 -9.23 9.66 -8.64
CA GLN A 177 -10.02 8.75 -7.83
C GLN A 177 -10.66 7.68 -8.70
N PHE A 178 -10.47 6.44 -8.31
CA PHE A 178 -10.98 5.25 -8.98
C PHE A 178 -12.10 4.61 -8.16
N ASP A 179 -13.02 3.90 -8.82
CA ASP A 179 -14.22 3.35 -8.19
C ASP A 179 -13.89 2.51 -6.94
N LYS A 180 -13.15 1.40 -7.08
CA LYS A 180 -12.87 0.53 -5.93
C LYS A 180 -11.66 -0.40 -6.05
N ARG A 181 -11.10 -0.73 -4.88
CA ARG A 181 -10.15 -1.82 -4.66
C ARG A 181 -10.74 -2.84 -3.68
N MET A 182 -10.53 -4.12 -3.97
CA MET A 182 -10.97 -5.25 -3.14
C MET A 182 -9.79 -6.15 -2.79
N LEU A 183 -9.59 -6.38 -1.50
CA LEU A 183 -8.62 -7.31 -0.95
C LEU A 183 -9.36 -8.35 -0.09
N SER A 184 -9.08 -9.63 -0.27
CA SER A 184 -9.59 -10.64 0.66
C SER A 184 -8.64 -11.82 0.78
N GLY A 185 -8.67 -12.47 1.93
CA GLY A 185 -7.78 -13.58 2.22
C GLY A 185 -8.16 -14.32 3.49
N LEU A 186 -7.35 -15.32 3.78
CA LEU A 186 -7.39 -16.09 5.01
C LEU A 186 -6.11 -15.84 5.80
N GLU A 187 -6.23 -15.78 7.11
CA GLU A 187 -5.11 -15.72 8.04
C GLU A 187 -5.22 -16.88 9.01
N PHE A 188 -4.14 -17.62 9.17
CA PHE A 188 -4.01 -18.66 10.17
C PHE A 188 -2.87 -18.30 11.11
N GLN A 189 -3.11 -18.39 12.41
CA GLN A 189 -2.11 -18.14 13.44
C GLN A 189 -2.20 -19.24 14.48
N THR A 190 -1.04 -19.68 14.97
CA THR A 190 -0.95 -20.63 16.08
C THR A 190 0.19 -20.23 16.99
N ARG A 191 0.00 -20.49 18.28
CA ARG A 191 1.00 -20.27 19.33
C ARG A 191 1.04 -21.48 20.24
N TYR A 192 2.24 -21.92 20.57
CA TYR A 192 2.49 -23.03 21.48
C TYR A 192 3.67 -22.69 22.40
N ASP A 193 3.50 -22.90 23.70
CA ASP A 193 4.54 -22.71 24.70
C ASP A 193 4.37 -23.73 25.82
N GLN A 194 5.41 -24.52 26.08
CA GLN A 194 5.50 -25.52 27.16
C GLN A 194 6.57 -25.15 28.21
N GLY A 195 7.10 -23.93 28.16
CA GLY A 195 8.20 -23.46 28.99
C GLY A 195 9.55 -23.69 28.33
N ASN A 196 9.99 -24.94 28.26
CA ASN A 196 11.28 -25.33 27.67
C ASN A 196 11.29 -25.30 26.13
N PHE A 197 10.12 -25.31 25.50
CA PHE A 197 9.95 -25.24 24.05
C PHE A 197 8.77 -24.32 23.72
N PHE A 198 8.93 -23.53 22.66
CA PHE A 198 7.87 -22.70 22.12
C PHE A 198 7.92 -22.67 20.59
N ALA A 199 6.75 -22.51 19.99
CA ALA A 199 6.59 -22.42 18.54
C ALA A 199 5.42 -21.50 18.19
N ASP A 200 5.63 -20.65 17.19
CA ASP A 200 4.59 -19.81 16.60
C ASP A 200 4.59 -20.03 15.08
N LEU A 201 3.40 -20.05 14.48
CA LEU A 201 3.25 -20.11 13.03
C LEU A 201 2.11 -19.19 12.60
N GLY A 202 2.40 -18.33 11.62
CA GLY A 202 1.47 -17.43 10.98
C GLY A 202 1.47 -17.64 9.47
N ILE A 203 0.30 -17.71 8.86
CA ILE A 203 0.12 -17.89 7.43
C ILE A 203 -0.93 -16.89 6.95
N VAL A 204 -0.60 -16.12 5.92
CA VAL A 204 -1.57 -15.29 5.20
C VAL A 204 -1.74 -15.85 3.80
N TYR A 205 -2.98 -16.13 3.38
CA TYR A 205 -3.31 -16.61 2.05
C TYR A 205 -4.23 -15.62 1.33
N ASN A 206 -3.72 -14.96 0.30
CA ASN A 206 -4.43 -13.92 -0.44
C ASN A 206 -5.33 -14.54 -1.53
N LEU A 207 -6.64 -14.34 -1.39
CA LEU A 207 -7.66 -14.87 -2.31
C LEU A 207 -7.93 -13.91 -3.47
N LYS A 208 -8.13 -12.62 -3.16
CA LYS A 208 -8.53 -11.61 -4.14
C LYS A 208 -7.71 -10.34 -3.93
N ASN A 209 -7.25 -9.77 -5.05
CA ASN A 209 -6.68 -8.43 -5.10
C ASN A 209 -7.10 -7.78 -6.42
N LYS A 210 -8.24 -7.09 -6.39
CA LYS A 210 -8.88 -6.50 -7.58
C LYS A 210 -8.94 -4.99 -7.47
N PHE A 211 -8.71 -4.33 -8.59
CA PHE A 211 -8.93 -2.92 -8.81
C PHE A 211 -9.93 -2.78 -9.94
N CYS A 212 -11.01 -2.03 -9.70
CA CYS A 212 -12.09 -1.87 -10.65
C CYS A 212 -12.34 -0.39 -10.90
N ASP A 213 -12.34 0.01 -12.16
CA ASP A 213 -12.73 1.35 -12.57
C ASP A 213 -13.10 1.40 -14.06
N LYS A 214 -14.33 1.82 -14.36
CA LYS A 214 -14.86 1.84 -15.73
C LYS A 214 -14.15 2.87 -16.61
N ASN A 215 -13.85 4.05 -16.08
CA ASN A 215 -13.23 5.13 -16.86
C ASN A 215 -11.80 4.77 -17.23
N SER A 216 -11.03 4.25 -16.27
CA SER A 216 -9.69 3.72 -16.49
C SER A 216 -9.66 2.59 -17.50
N ALA A 217 -10.63 1.67 -17.45
CA ALA A 217 -10.71 0.59 -18.43
C ALA A 217 -10.90 1.10 -19.88
N ILE A 218 -11.52 2.27 -20.05
CA ILE A 218 -11.68 2.93 -21.34
C ILE A 218 -10.45 3.77 -21.72
N LEU A 219 -9.82 4.46 -20.76
CA LEU A 219 -8.68 5.36 -21.00
C LEU A 219 -7.34 4.63 -21.13
N ASP A 220 -7.16 3.50 -20.43
CA ASP A 220 -5.99 2.62 -20.47
C ASP A 220 -5.96 1.78 -21.78
N ARG A 221 -6.45 2.34 -22.89
CA ARG A 221 -6.33 1.78 -24.25
C ARG A 221 -4.90 1.94 -24.77
N GLY A 222 -3.95 1.28 -24.09
CA GLY A 222 -2.52 1.32 -24.40
C GLY A 222 -2.01 0.15 -25.25
N ILE A 223 -2.87 -0.74 -25.75
CA ILE A 223 -2.42 -1.93 -26.49
C ILE A 223 -3.26 -2.08 -27.76
N TRP A 224 -2.62 -1.82 -28.90
CA TRP A 224 -3.09 -2.32 -30.20
C TRP A 224 -3.30 -3.83 -30.04
N ASP A 225 -4.53 -4.32 -30.24
CA ASP A 225 -4.81 -5.76 -30.27
C ASP A 225 -4.07 -6.38 -31.46
N TYR A 226 -2.80 -6.72 -31.28
CA TYR A 226 -1.96 -7.32 -32.32
C TYR A 226 -2.44 -8.72 -32.73
N GLY A 227 -3.38 -9.32 -31.99
CA GLY A 227 -3.91 -10.65 -32.25
C GLY A 227 -5.05 -10.70 -33.27
N ARG A 228 -5.67 -9.56 -33.59
CA ARG A 228 -6.78 -9.51 -34.56
C ARG A 228 -6.68 -8.24 -35.40
N ASN A 229 -6.79 -8.38 -36.73
CA ASN A 229 -6.90 -7.29 -37.72
C ASN A 229 -8.15 -6.42 -37.51
N VAL A 230 -8.36 -5.86 -36.31
CA VAL A 230 -9.52 -5.08 -35.92
C VAL A 230 -9.04 -3.66 -35.65
N LYS A 231 -9.31 -2.76 -36.59
CA LYS A 231 -9.05 -1.31 -36.51
C LYS A 231 -9.92 -0.58 -35.46
N LYS A 232 -10.40 -1.27 -34.42
CA LYS A 232 -11.24 -0.69 -33.36
C LYS A 232 -10.66 -0.99 -31.98
N PRO A 233 -10.34 0.04 -31.17
CA PRO A 233 -9.84 -0.16 -29.82
C PRO A 233 -10.96 -0.73 -28.92
N ARG A 234 -10.67 -1.86 -28.27
CA ARG A 234 -11.54 -2.47 -27.26
C ARG A 234 -11.18 -1.92 -25.86
N ALA A 235 -12.18 -1.62 -25.03
CA ALA A 235 -11.94 -1.26 -23.63
C ALA A 235 -11.39 -2.47 -22.85
N LEU A 236 -10.44 -2.23 -21.93
CA LEU A 236 -9.94 -3.25 -21.02
C LEU A 236 -11.07 -3.78 -20.11
N PRO A 237 -10.88 -4.91 -19.41
CA PRO A 237 -11.81 -5.33 -18.36
C PRO A 237 -11.93 -4.25 -17.28
N GLU A 238 -13.15 -4.00 -16.82
CA GLU A 238 -13.40 -3.02 -15.75
C GLU A 238 -12.61 -3.36 -14.48
N CYS A 239 -12.45 -4.65 -14.18
CA CYS A 239 -11.72 -5.13 -13.02
C CYS A 239 -10.48 -5.92 -13.41
N VAL A 240 -9.31 -5.43 -12.97
CA VAL A 240 -8.00 -6.08 -13.15
C VAL A 240 -7.39 -6.43 -11.79
N ASN A 241 -6.39 -7.31 -11.76
CA ASN A 241 -5.65 -7.53 -10.52
C ASN A 241 -4.66 -6.38 -10.24
N GLY A 242 -4.58 -5.94 -9.00
CA GLY A 242 -3.64 -4.89 -8.56
C GLY A 242 -4.12 -3.47 -8.88
N GLY A 243 -3.85 -2.98 -10.09
CA GLY A 243 -4.10 -1.59 -10.49
C GLY A 243 -4.02 -1.37 -12.00
N ASN A 244 -4.14 -0.13 -12.45
CA ASN A 244 -3.98 0.29 -13.85
C ASN A 244 -2.51 0.23 -14.32
N ALA A 245 -2.26 0.49 -15.62
CA ALA A 245 -0.94 0.32 -16.23
C ALA A 245 0.16 1.18 -15.60
N GLU A 246 -0.09 2.45 -15.26
CA GLU A 246 0.93 3.40 -14.75
C GLU A 246 0.74 3.82 -13.27
N GLY A 247 -0.31 3.33 -12.62
CA GLY A 247 -0.56 3.57 -11.21
C GLY A 247 0.36 2.78 -10.30
N TYR A 248 0.36 3.17 -9.03
CA TYR A 248 1.13 2.56 -7.96
C TYR A 248 0.52 1.25 -7.48
N LEU A 249 -0.81 1.10 -7.56
CA LEU A 249 -1.50 -0.08 -7.05
C LEU A 249 -1.07 -1.37 -7.76
N LYS A 250 -0.60 -1.27 -9.02
CA LYS A 250 0.00 -2.40 -9.75
C LYS A 250 1.18 -3.01 -9.00
N HIS A 251 1.94 -2.25 -8.21
CA HIS A 251 3.07 -2.76 -7.43
C HIS A 251 2.65 -3.31 -6.05
N THR A 252 1.46 -2.97 -5.57
CA THR A 252 0.96 -3.34 -4.24
C THR A 252 0.22 -4.69 -4.21
N ILE A 253 0.63 -5.64 -5.07
CA ILE A 253 0.04 -6.98 -5.12
C ILE A 253 0.78 -7.89 -4.16
N ALA A 254 0.18 -8.23 -3.01
CA ALA A 254 0.79 -9.14 -2.05
C ALA A 254 1.10 -10.53 -2.66
N PRO A 255 2.11 -11.25 -2.11
CA PRO A 255 2.33 -12.67 -2.40
C PRO A 255 1.05 -13.49 -2.34
N LYS A 256 0.96 -14.60 -3.08
CA LYS A 256 -0.23 -15.47 -2.99
C LYS A 256 -0.42 -16.00 -1.56
N TYR A 257 0.68 -16.31 -0.91
CA TYR A 257 0.75 -16.59 0.51
C TYR A 257 2.11 -16.23 1.09
N SER A 258 2.12 -15.92 2.39
CA SER A 258 3.30 -15.67 3.21
C SER A 258 3.21 -16.48 4.50
N ILE A 259 4.35 -16.95 4.99
CA ILE A 259 4.46 -17.79 6.17
C ILE A 259 5.53 -17.19 7.07
N THR A 260 5.20 -17.03 8.35
CA THR A 260 6.14 -16.67 9.41
C THR A 260 6.14 -17.80 10.44
N ALA A 261 7.29 -18.33 10.80
CA ALA A 261 7.40 -19.30 11.88
C ALA A 261 8.50 -18.89 12.86
N ASN A 262 8.29 -19.21 14.13
CA ASN A 262 9.26 -19.03 15.19
C ASN A 262 9.35 -20.33 15.97
N LEU A 263 10.55 -20.81 16.21
CA LEU A 263 10.81 -22.08 16.90
C LEU A 263 11.95 -21.84 17.87
N GLY A 264 11.75 -22.15 19.14
CA GLY A 264 12.80 -21.97 20.12
C GLY A 264 12.68 -22.84 21.36
N ILE A 265 13.77 -22.84 22.11
CA ILE A 265 13.93 -23.57 23.36
C ILE A 265 14.38 -22.63 24.46
N ARG A 266 14.00 -22.97 25.69
CA ARG A 266 14.49 -22.32 26.91
C ARG A 266 15.18 -23.34 27.81
N ALA A 267 16.36 -22.99 28.27
CA ALA A 267 17.20 -23.80 29.15
C ALA A 267 17.74 -22.95 30.30
N LEU A 268 18.43 -23.60 31.26
CA LEU A 268 19.02 -22.94 32.44
C LEU A 268 17.98 -22.13 33.22
N ASP A 269 16.86 -22.77 33.59
CA ASP A 269 15.73 -22.11 34.25
C ASP A 269 15.23 -20.87 33.50
N GLU A 270 15.13 -20.99 32.17
CA GLU A 270 14.70 -19.92 31.25
C GLU A 270 15.62 -18.70 31.21
N ARG A 271 16.89 -18.87 31.62
CA ARG A 271 17.94 -17.86 31.43
C ARG A 271 18.52 -17.89 30.03
N LEU A 272 18.56 -19.04 29.38
CA LEU A 272 19.02 -19.18 28.01
C LEU A 272 17.83 -19.45 27.08
N GLU A 273 17.61 -18.56 26.12
CA GLU A 273 16.66 -18.76 25.03
C GLU A 273 17.42 -18.86 23.71
N LEU A 274 17.17 -19.92 22.95
CA LEU A 274 17.71 -20.11 21.60
C LEU A 274 16.54 -20.29 20.65
N GLY A 275 16.57 -19.61 19.50
CA GLY A 275 15.46 -19.72 18.56
C GLY A 275 15.83 -19.39 17.12
N THR A 276 14.92 -19.74 16.22
CA THR A 276 15.00 -19.42 14.80
C THR A 276 13.69 -18.79 14.34
N ARG A 277 13.79 -17.81 13.44
CA ARG A 277 12.65 -17.13 12.82
C ARG A 277 12.72 -17.35 11.32
N TRP A 278 11.62 -17.81 10.75
CA TRP A 278 11.52 -18.22 9.36
C TRP A 278 10.51 -17.29 8.70
N LEU A 279 10.93 -16.59 7.65
CA LEU A 279 10.07 -15.73 6.84
C LEU A 279 10.07 -16.28 5.42
N TYR A 280 8.92 -16.78 4.99
CA TYR A 280 8.70 -17.21 3.62
C TYR A 280 7.63 -16.36 2.96
N HIS A 281 7.85 -16.02 1.69
CA HIS A 281 6.76 -15.57 0.83
C HIS A 281 6.84 -16.24 -0.53
N SER A 282 5.67 -16.44 -1.13
CA SER A 282 5.54 -16.89 -2.50
C SER A 282 5.68 -15.73 -3.50
N GLN A 283 5.63 -16.05 -4.78
CA GLN A 283 5.47 -15.05 -5.83
C GLN A 283 4.02 -14.57 -5.96
N VAL A 284 3.84 -13.47 -6.68
CA VAL A 284 2.52 -13.05 -7.15
C VAL A 284 2.03 -14.04 -8.21
N LYS A 285 0.87 -14.68 -7.99
CA LYS A 285 0.23 -15.55 -8.99
C LYS A 285 -0.83 -14.81 -9.82
N ASP A 286 -1.60 -13.94 -9.18
CA ASP A 286 -2.73 -13.23 -9.78
C ASP A 286 -2.32 -11.80 -10.16
N SER A 287 -1.50 -11.65 -11.19
CA SER A 287 -1.00 -10.34 -11.65
C SER A 287 -1.99 -9.60 -12.56
N ARG A 288 -1.74 -8.29 -12.78
CA ARG A 288 -2.48 -7.48 -13.77
C ARG A 288 -2.40 -8.10 -15.16
N ALA A 289 -1.18 -8.39 -15.61
CA ALA A 289 -0.93 -8.94 -16.94
C ALA A 289 -1.59 -10.32 -17.10
N LYS A 290 -1.57 -11.17 -16.07
CA LYS A 290 -2.40 -12.40 -16.07
C LYS A 290 -3.89 -12.10 -16.28
N SER A 291 -4.47 -11.17 -15.50
CA SER A 291 -5.90 -10.84 -15.65
C SER A 291 -6.27 -10.28 -17.03
N LEU A 292 -5.34 -9.60 -17.70
CA LEU A 292 -5.54 -9.10 -19.06
C LEU A 292 -5.45 -10.23 -20.09
N ARG A 293 -4.46 -11.13 -19.96
CA ARG A 293 -4.36 -12.33 -20.81
C ARG A 293 -5.60 -13.21 -20.69
N ASP A 294 -6.08 -13.45 -19.47
CA ASP A 294 -7.29 -14.23 -19.20
C ASP A 294 -8.54 -13.59 -19.87
N ALA A 295 -8.53 -12.27 -20.08
CA ALA A 295 -9.60 -11.54 -20.77
C ALA A 295 -9.37 -11.40 -22.30
N GLY A 296 -8.35 -12.05 -22.85
CA GLY A 296 -8.04 -12.06 -24.28
C GLY A 296 -7.17 -10.90 -24.78
N PHE A 297 -6.52 -10.14 -23.89
CA PHE A 297 -5.56 -9.10 -24.25
C PHE A 297 -4.13 -9.67 -24.22
N LEU A 298 -3.63 -10.06 -25.39
CA LEU A 298 -2.30 -10.65 -25.58
C LEU A 298 -1.25 -9.54 -25.68
N GLY A 299 -0.09 -9.68 -25.03
CA GLY A 299 1.00 -8.69 -25.05
C GLY A 299 1.19 -7.84 -23.78
N SER A 300 0.42 -8.08 -22.72
CA SER A 300 0.64 -7.41 -21.44
C SER A 300 1.93 -7.91 -20.77
N THR A 301 2.87 -7.00 -20.51
CA THR A 301 4.13 -7.31 -19.80
C THR A 301 3.90 -7.41 -18.29
N GLU A 302 4.55 -8.39 -17.67
CA GLU A 302 4.62 -8.44 -16.22
C GLU A 302 5.51 -7.31 -15.72
N THR A 303 5.09 -6.63 -14.65
CA THR A 303 6.00 -5.77 -13.88
C THR A 303 7.02 -6.63 -13.16
N ASN A 304 8.26 -6.15 -12.96
CA ASN A 304 9.24 -6.83 -12.12
C ASN A 304 8.63 -7.24 -10.76
N ARG A 305 8.74 -8.52 -10.41
CA ARG A 305 8.24 -9.10 -9.15
C ARG A 305 9.36 -9.81 -8.41
N TRP A 306 9.16 -9.96 -7.12
CA TRP A 306 9.96 -10.83 -6.27
C TRP A 306 9.68 -12.30 -6.59
N ASN A 307 10.73 -13.11 -6.48
CA ASN A 307 10.64 -14.57 -6.52
C ASN A 307 10.31 -15.11 -5.13
N PRO A 308 9.83 -16.37 -5.03
CA PRO A 308 9.67 -17.00 -3.73
C PRO A 308 11.00 -17.08 -2.98
N VAL A 309 10.99 -16.75 -1.69
CA VAL A 309 12.18 -16.81 -0.85
C VAL A 309 11.81 -17.28 0.55
N LEU A 310 12.69 -18.06 1.15
CA LEU A 310 12.73 -18.36 2.57
C LEU A 310 13.97 -17.65 3.15
N VAL A 311 13.76 -16.82 4.15
CA VAL A 311 14.80 -16.17 4.95
C VAL A 311 14.74 -16.78 6.34
N VAL A 312 15.90 -17.17 6.86
CA VAL A 312 16.03 -17.73 8.20
C VAL A 312 16.93 -16.83 9.02
N ASP A 313 16.42 -16.44 10.18
CA ASP A 313 17.17 -15.76 11.23
C ASP A 313 17.35 -16.72 12.41
N ALA A 314 18.43 -16.55 13.16
CA ALA A 314 18.68 -17.26 14.40
C ALA A 314 19.04 -16.29 15.50
N TYR A 315 18.65 -16.59 16.73
CA TYR A 315 18.97 -15.76 17.87
C TYR A 315 19.30 -16.59 19.11
N ALA A 316 20.13 -16.01 19.96
CA ALA A 316 20.45 -16.51 21.29
C ALA A 316 20.32 -15.35 22.27
N SER A 317 19.58 -15.54 23.36
CA SER A 317 19.50 -14.57 24.44
C SER A 317 19.83 -15.23 25.77
N TYR A 318 20.69 -14.59 26.55
CA TYR A 318 21.15 -15.08 27.83
C TYR A 318 20.99 -14.02 28.92
N LYS A 319 20.20 -14.34 29.94
CA LYS A 319 20.06 -13.53 31.16
C LYS A 319 21.20 -13.89 32.11
N VAL A 320 22.19 -13.02 32.21
CA VAL A 320 23.34 -13.20 33.11
C VAL A 320 22.89 -13.07 34.57
N ASN A 321 22.05 -12.07 34.85
CA ASN A 321 21.36 -11.85 36.12
C ASN A 321 20.05 -11.07 35.88
N GLU A 322 19.36 -10.63 36.93
CA GLU A 322 18.08 -9.89 36.82
C GLU A 322 18.22 -8.53 36.12
N ASN A 323 19.44 -7.97 36.11
CA ASN A 323 19.74 -6.63 35.63
C ASN A 323 20.48 -6.63 34.29
N LEU A 324 21.00 -7.77 33.83
CA LEU A 324 21.87 -7.88 32.65
C LEU A 324 21.45 -9.02 31.73
N GLN A 325 21.17 -8.68 30.47
CA GLN A 325 20.83 -9.61 29.41
C GLN A 325 21.71 -9.37 28.18
N LEU A 326 22.21 -10.46 27.59
CA LEU A 326 22.97 -10.47 26.34
C LEU A 326 22.10 -11.08 25.24
N GLU A 327 22.22 -10.57 24.01
CA GLU A 327 21.52 -11.08 22.84
C GLU A 327 22.45 -11.12 21.63
N LEU A 328 22.48 -12.26 20.95
CA LEU A 328 23.16 -12.45 19.67
C LEU A 328 22.10 -12.79 18.62
N VAL A 329 22.01 -11.99 17.56
CA VAL A 329 21.06 -12.19 16.46
C VAL A 329 21.81 -12.30 15.14
N GLY A 330 21.63 -13.41 14.44
CA GLY A 330 22.02 -13.57 13.04
C GLY A 330 20.80 -13.45 12.14
N THR A 331 20.75 -12.43 11.28
CA THR A 331 19.68 -12.27 10.29
C THR A 331 20.14 -12.78 8.92
N ASN A 332 19.22 -13.36 8.15
CA ASN A 332 19.48 -13.96 6.83
C ASN A 332 20.70 -14.89 6.87
N ILE A 333 20.70 -15.87 7.78
CA ILE A 333 21.85 -16.75 8.02
C ILE A 333 22.21 -17.59 6.80
N THR A 334 21.25 -17.83 5.91
CA THR A 334 21.43 -18.50 4.61
C THR A 334 21.95 -17.59 3.51
N ASP A 335 22.19 -16.31 3.80
CA ASP A 335 22.73 -15.28 2.90
C ASP A 335 22.02 -15.21 1.55
N ARG A 336 20.68 -15.17 1.59
CA ARG A 336 19.85 -15.12 0.38
C ARG A 336 19.86 -13.72 -0.20
N TYR A 337 20.14 -13.62 -1.49
CA TYR A 337 19.87 -12.44 -2.29
C TYR A 337 18.40 -12.45 -2.73
N TYR A 338 17.61 -11.47 -2.28
CA TYR A 338 16.18 -11.37 -2.61
C TYR A 338 15.67 -9.93 -2.57
N LEU A 339 14.47 -9.72 -3.12
CA LEU A 339 13.73 -8.47 -3.06
C LEU A 339 12.54 -8.66 -2.12
N ASP A 340 12.35 -7.71 -1.19
CA ASP A 340 11.19 -7.72 -0.32
C ASP A 340 9.88 -7.61 -1.12
N PRO A 341 8.82 -8.31 -0.70
CA PRO A 341 7.54 -8.20 -1.36
C PRO A 341 7.00 -6.77 -1.22
N LEU A 342 6.25 -6.34 -2.23
CA LEU A 342 5.67 -4.99 -2.35
C LEU A 342 6.69 -3.85 -2.53
N THR A 343 7.99 -4.13 -2.63
CA THR A 343 8.98 -3.11 -2.99
C THR A 343 8.73 -2.57 -4.39
N ARG A 344 8.95 -1.26 -4.54
CA ARG A 344 8.90 -0.56 -5.84
C ARG A 344 10.28 -0.34 -6.44
N SER A 345 11.33 -0.45 -5.64
CA SER A 345 12.71 -0.37 -6.10
C SER A 345 13.29 -1.78 -6.24
N SER A 346 14.16 -1.98 -7.23
CA SER A 346 14.91 -3.24 -7.37
C SER A 346 16.08 -3.32 -6.38
N MET A 347 15.90 -2.79 -5.17
CA MET A 347 16.92 -2.80 -4.13
C MET A 347 16.83 -4.13 -3.36
N PRO A 348 17.92 -4.93 -3.34
CA PRO A 348 17.94 -6.17 -2.59
C PRO A 348 17.86 -5.91 -1.08
N ALA A 349 17.22 -6.83 -0.39
CA ALA A 349 17.23 -6.88 1.07
C ALA A 349 18.66 -7.14 1.58
N PRO A 350 18.98 -6.75 2.84
CA PRO A 350 20.28 -7.03 3.42
C PRO A 350 20.65 -8.52 3.43
N GLY A 351 21.93 -8.80 3.17
CA GLY A 351 22.51 -10.13 3.30
C GLY A 351 22.68 -10.55 4.76
N ARG A 352 23.50 -11.58 4.98
CA ARG A 352 23.81 -12.07 6.32
C ARG A 352 24.36 -10.95 7.21
N THR A 353 23.74 -10.75 8.37
CA THR A 353 24.20 -9.78 9.37
C THR A 353 24.20 -10.41 10.75
N ILE A 354 25.23 -10.13 11.55
CA ILE A 354 25.34 -10.56 12.95
C ILE A 354 25.31 -9.32 13.83
N LYS A 355 24.46 -9.33 14.85
CA LYS A 355 24.30 -8.24 15.83
C LYS A 355 24.46 -8.80 17.23
N LEU A 356 25.29 -8.14 18.03
CA LEU A 356 25.43 -8.38 19.46
C LEU A 356 24.81 -7.18 20.20
N GLY A 357 23.88 -7.46 21.11
CA GLY A 357 23.24 -6.47 21.96
C GLY A 357 23.38 -6.85 23.43
N PHE A 358 23.39 -5.83 24.29
CA PHE A 358 23.28 -6.01 25.73
C PHE A 358 22.23 -5.04 26.26
N THR A 359 21.46 -5.47 27.25
CA THR A 359 20.47 -4.65 27.96
C THR A 359 20.80 -4.68 29.43
N ALA A 360 20.97 -3.49 30.02
CA ALA A 360 21.17 -3.31 31.45
C ALA A 360 20.01 -2.50 32.06
N LYS A 361 19.45 -2.98 33.18
CA LYS A 361 18.40 -2.28 33.95
C LYS A 361 18.92 -1.98 35.35
N PHE A 362 18.77 -0.74 35.80
CA PHE A 362 19.24 -0.24 37.09
C PHE A 362 18.10 0.34 37.91
#